data_AF-A0A3D5KQC4-F1
#
_entry.id   AF-A0A3D5KQC4-F1
#
_cell.length_a   1.000
_cell.length_b   1.000
_cell.length_c   1.000
_cell.angle_alpha   90.00
_cell.angle_beta   90.00
_cell.angle_gamma   90.00
#
_symmetry.space_group_name_H-M   'P 1'
#
loop_
_entity.id
_entity.type
_entity.pdbx_description
1 polymer ?
#
loop_
_entity_poly.entity_id
_entity_poly.type
_entity_poly.pdbx_seq_one_letter_code
_entity_poly.pdbx_strand_id
1 'polypeptide(L)'
;MIILKNKEFGIALSVIVAAVCLMIMVNLHWIRFVNPIGPFRVTHWFVWIGTLYISFVVPTIAILKKRLPSRYMTLFRVHVFGNLLAFVLVSLHFASQISRSPTSYPQLGTGLALYIIMILLVATGFAHRFKLIPLIKSQTQRFIHVGLTFSFYLIIGIHILHGLNFI
;
A
#
# COMPACT_ATOMS: atom_id res chain seq x y z
N MET A 1 13.07 -16.62 -17.44
CA MET A 1 13.68 -17.36 -16.30
C MET A 1 14.66 -16.52 -15.44
N ILE A 2 15.05 -15.30 -15.82
CA ILE A 2 15.98 -14.45 -15.03
C ILE A 2 15.30 -13.78 -13.81
N ILE A 3 13.99 -13.48 -13.90
CA ILE A 3 13.22 -12.77 -12.86
C ILE A 3 13.08 -13.61 -11.58
N LEU A 4 12.87 -14.92 -11.70
CA LEU A 4 12.73 -15.85 -10.57
C LEU A 4 14.04 -16.05 -9.78
N LYS A 5 15.20 -15.70 -10.35
CA LYS A 5 16.50 -15.76 -9.65
C LYS A 5 16.79 -14.49 -8.83
N ASN A 6 15.96 -13.45 -8.93
CA ASN A 6 16.16 -12.23 -8.16
C ASN A 6 15.61 -12.40 -6.73
N LYS A 7 16.51 -12.43 -5.73
CA LYS A 7 16.14 -12.54 -4.32
C LYS A 7 15.17 -11.44 -3.88
N GLU A 8 15.32 -10.22 -4.38
CA GLU A 8 14.41 -9.12 -4.05
C GLU A 8 12.99 -9.37 -4.59
N PHE A 9 12.85 -10.00 -5.76
CA PHE A 9 11.54 -10.39 -6.30
C PHE A 9 10.87 -11.44 -5.41
N GLY A 10 11.61 -12.48 -5.02
CA GLY A 10 11.09 -13.54 -4.15
C GLY A 10 10.62 -13.01 -2.79
N ILE A 11 11.41 -12.13 -2.16
CA ILE A 11 11.04 -11.49 -0.89
C ILE A 11 9.83 -10.58 -1.06
N ALA A 12 9.80 -9.77 -2.12
CA ALA A 12 8.67 -8.87 -2.37
C ALA A 12 7.37 -9.66 -2.62
N LEU A 13 7.46 -10.74 -3.40
CA LEU A 13 6.33 -11.63 -3.68
C LEU A 13 5.87 -12.35 -2.41
N SER A 14 6.79 -12.83 -1.56
CA SER A 14 6.41 -13.49 -0.30
C SER A 14 5.71 -12.54 0.65
N VAL A 15 6.05 -11.25 0.67
CA VAL A 15 5.33 -10.23 1.44
C VAL A 15 3.89 -10.07 0.93
N ILE A 16 3.66 -10.07 -0.39
CA ILE A 16 2.31 -10.02 -0.97
C ILE A 16 1.51 -11.27 -0.59
N VAL A 17 2.10 -12.46 -0.72
CA VAL A 17 1.45 -13.72 -0.35
C VAL A 17 1.09 -13.70 1.15
N ALA A 18 2.03 -13.28 2.00
CA ALA A 18 1.77 -13.12 3.43
C ALA A 18 0.63 -12.13 3.71
N ALA A 19 0.57 -11.00 3.01
CA ALA A 19 -0.53 -10.04 3.13
C ALA A 19 -1.88 -10.70 2.83
N VAL A 20 -1.98 -11.43 1.72
CA VAL A 20 -3.21 -12.15 1.32
C VAL A 20 -3.59 -13.21 2.34
N CYS A 21 -2.64 -14.04 2.79
CA CYS A 21 -2.89 -15.04 3.83
C CYS A 21 -3.42 -14.39 5.12
N LEU A 22 -2.79 -13.32 5.58
CA LEU A 22 -3.24 -12.62 6.79
C LEU A 22 -4.64 -11.99 6.60
N MET A 23 -4.93 -11.42 5.43
CA MET A 23 -6.28 -10.93 5.12
C MET A 23 -7.33 -12.05 5.21
N ILE A 24 -7.02 -13.24 4.69
CA ILE A 24 -7.91 -14.41 4.80
C ILE A 24 -8.10 -14.79 6.26
N MET A 25 -7.02 -14.89 7.05
CA MET A 25 -7.11 -15.21 8.48
C MET A 25 -7.95 -14.19 9.27
N VAL A 26 -7.88 -12.91 8.92
CA VAL A 26 -8.72 -11.85 9.52
C VAL A 26 -10.19 -12.02 9.13
N ASN A 27 -10.49 -12.35 7.87
CA ASN A 27 -11.86 -12.56 7.40
C ASN A 27 -12.49 -13.84 7.98
N LEU A 28 -11.71 -14.91 8.15
CA LEU A 28 -12.13 -16.15 8.83
C LEU A 28 -12.17 -16.00 10.36
N HIS A 29 -11.90 -14.80 10.88
CA HIS A 29 -11.85 -14.49 12.30
C HIS A 29 -10.85 -15.31 13.12
N TRP A 30 -9.85 -15.93 12.47
CA TRP A 30 -8.73 -16.61 13.13
C TRP A 30 -7.79 -15.60 13.83
N ILE A 31 -7.69 -14.40 13.27
CA ILE A 31 -7.01 -13.25 13.88
C ILE A 31 -8.02 -12.12 14.04
N ARG A 32 -8.09 -11.52 15.22
CA ARG A 32 -9.03 -10.44 15.53
C ARG A 32 -8.31 -9.20 16.04
N PHE A 33 -8.43 -8.10 15.30
CA PHE A 33 -7.91 -6.79 15.69
C PHE A 33 -9.03 -5.89 16.25
N VAL A 34 -9.79 -6.40 17.22
CA VAL A 34 -10.94 -5.69 17.80
C VAL A 34 -10.51 -4.76 18.93
N ASN A 35 -9.37 -5.06 19.57
CA ASN A 35 -8.88 -4.30 20.71
C ASN A 35 -8.66 -2.82 20.34
N PRO A 36 -9.22 -1.87 21.10
CA PRO A 36 -8.93 -0.46 20.94
C PRO A 36 -7.53 -0.15 21.50
N ILE A 37 -6.86 0.81 20.87
CA ILE A 37 -5.68 1.50 21.40
C ILE A 37 -6.04 2.99 21.33
N GLY A 38 -6.33 3.61 22.48
CA GLY A 38 -6.89 4.96 22.51
C GLY A 38 -8.24 5.04 21.78
N PRO A 39 -8.49 6.07 20.95
CA PRO A 39 -9.79 6.29 20.31
C PRO A 39 -10.07 5.36 19.13
N PHE A 40 -9.09 4.55 18.69
CA PHE A 40 -9.23 3.74 17.49
C PHE A 40 -8.92 2.26 17.72
N ARG A 41 -9.50 1.38 16.89
CA ARG A 41 -9.08 -0.03 16.80
C ARG A 41 -7.63 -0.10 16.33
N VAL A 42 -6.89 -1.13 16.75
CA VAL A 42 -5.50 -1.41 16.33
C VAL A 42 -5.31 -1.25 14.81
N THR A 43 -6.26 -1.72 14.00
CA THR A 43 -6.19 -1.64 12.54
C THR A 43 -6.23 -0.23 11.97
N HIS A 44 -6.75 0.76 12.68
CA HIS A 44 -6.64 2.17 12.25
C HIS A 44 -5.22 2.69 12.48
N TRP A 45 -4.55 2.28 13.55
CA TRP A 45 -3.13 2.62 13.73
C TRP A 45 -2.26 2.05 12.62
N PHE A 46 -2.57 0.84 12.14
CA PHE A 46 -1.91 0.27 10.96
C PHE A 46 -2.05 1.17 9.73
N VAL A 47 -3.27 1.67 9.46
CA VAL A 47 -3.51 2.58 8.33
C VAL A 47 -2.82 3.92 8.53
N TRP A 48 -2.78 4.48 9.75
CA TRP A 48 -2.06 5.72 10.04
C TRP A 48 -0.56 5.57 9.79
N ILE A 49 0.06 4.52 10.33
CA ILE A 49 1.49 4.25 10.14
C ILE A 49 1.81 4.06 8.65
N GLY A 50 1.01 3.25 7.95
CA GLY A 50 1.19 2.99 6.52
C GLY A 50 1.03 4.25 5.67
N THR A 51 -0.04 5.01 5.89
CA THR A 51 -0.33 6.25 5.16
C THR A 51 0.74 7.30 5.42
N LEU A 52 1.11 7.56 6.68
CA LEU A 52 2.15 8.55 7.00
C LEU A 52 3.50 8.15 6.39
N TYR A 53 3.85 6.86 6.42
CA TYR A 53 5.02 6.37 5.73
C TYR A 53 4.98 6.74 4.24
N ILE A 54 3.90 6.39 3.53
CA ILE A 54 3.75 6.70 2.10
C ILE A 54 3.84 8.21 1.87
N SER A 55 3.08 9.00 2.65
CA SER A 55 2.93 10.44 2.50
C SER A 55 4.23 11.21 2.68
N PHE A 56 5.13 10.76 3.54
CA PHE A 56 6.42 11.43 3.76
C PHE A 56 7.55 10.78 2.94
N VAL A 57 7.64 9.46 2.91
CA VAL A 57 8.80 8.76 2.35
C VAL A 57 8.79 8.80 0.83
N VAL A 58 7.64 8.64 0.16
CA VAL A 58 7.57 8.69 -1.30
C VAL A 58 8.04 10.03 -1.88
N PRO A 59 7.54 11.20 -1.43
CA PRO A 59 8.01 12.49 -1.96
C PRO A 59 9.46 12.76 -1.55
N THR A 60 9.85 12.39 -0.32
CA THR A 60 11.25 12.52 0.13
C THR A 60 12.19 11.76 -0.79
N ILE A 61 11.89 10.51 -1.14
CA ILE A 61 12.69 9.73 -2.08
C ILE A 61 12.68 10.34 -3.49
N ALA A 62 11.55 10.89 -3.93
CA ALA A 62 11.46 11.57 -5.23
C ALA A 62 12.38 12.80 -5.32
N ILE A 63 12.61 13.50 -4.20
CA ILE A 63 13.55 14.63 -4.09
C ILE A 63 14.99 14.11 -3.93
N LEU A 64 15.23 13.21 -2.97
CA LEU A 64 16.56 12.71 -2.63
C LEU A 64 17.22 11.96 -3.77
N LYS A 65 16.47 11.24 -4.62
CA LYS A 65 17.06 10.55 -5.78
C LYS A 65 17.75 11.50 -6.76
N LYS A 66 17.34 12.79 -6.80
CA LYS A 66 17.98 13.82 -7.63
C LYS A 66 19.23 14.39 -6.95
N ARG A 67 19.21 14.51 -5.62
CA ARG A 67 20.30 15.12 -4.82
C ARG A 67 21.41 14.14 -4.45
N LEU A 68 21.08 12.87 -4.27
CA LEU A 68 21.98 11.82 -3.78
C LEU A 68 21.97 10.58 -4.69
N PRO A 69 22.45 10.70 -5.95
CA PRO A 69 22.43 9.59 -6.91
C PRO A 69 23.24 8.37 -6.43
N SER A 70 24.30 8.58 -5.64
CA SER A 70 25.11 7.50 -5.05
C SER A 70 24.33 6.61 -4.08
N ARG A 71 23.24 7.13 -3.47
CA ARG A 71 22.37 6.39 -2.55
C ARG A 71 21.09 5.85 -3.21
N TYR A 72 20.99 5.94 -4.54
CA TYR A 72 19.78 5.58 -5.28
C TYR A 72 19.29 4.16 -4.96
N MET A 73 20.19 3.16 -4.92
CA MET A 73 19.79 1.77 -4.66
C MET A 73 19.21 1.58 -3.25
N THR A 74 19.78 2.24 -2.25
CA THR A 74 19.26 2.20 -0.88
C THR A 74 17.90 2.87 -0.78
N LEU A 75 17.78 4.09 -1.33
CA LEU A 75 16.50 4.81 -1.38
C LEU A 75 15.43 3.99 -2.11
N PHE A 76 15.82 3.32 -3.20
CA PHE A 76 14.92 2.46 -3.95
C PHE A 76 14.45 1.24 -3.15
N ARG A 77 15.34 0.57 -2.40
CA ARG A 77 14.94 -0.55 -1.51
C ARG A 77 14.00 -0.10 -0.41
N VAL A 78 14.30 1.04 0.23
CA VAL A 78 13.41 1.64 1.24
C VAL A 78 12.03 1.93 0.63
N HIS A 79 12.00 2.53 -0.57
CA HIS A 79 10.75 2.74 -1.29
C HIS A 79 9.98 1.43 -1.49
N VAL A 80 10.59 0.40 -2.08
CA VAL A 80 9.87 -0.86 -2.38
C VAL A 80 9.40 -1.56 -1.12
N PHE A 81 10.31 -1.88 -0.20
CA PHE A 81 9.96 -2.72 0.95
C PHE A 81 9.13 -1.99 2.00
N GLY A 82 9.38 -0.70 2.22
CA GLY A 82 8.55 0.06 3.14
C GLY A 82 7.14 0.30 2.59
N ASN A 83 6.97 0.50 1.26
CA ASN A 83 5.62 0.56 0.67
C ASN A 83 4.92 -0.80 0.70
N LEU A 84 5.66 -1.91 0.59
CA LEU A 84 5.07 -3.25 0.77
C LEU A 84 4.62 -3.48 2.20
N LEU A 85 5.41 -3.05 3.19
CA LEU A 85 4.99 -3.11 4.60
C LEU A 85 3.74 -2.23 4.82
N ALA A 86 3.73 -1.01 4.29
CA ALA A 86 2.55 -0.13 4.34
C ALA A 86 1.33 -0.79 3.68
N PHE A 87 1.52 -1.45 2.53
CA PHE A 87 0.47 -2.23 1.87
C PHE A 87 -0.08 -3.33 2.77
N VAL A 88 0.77 -4.14 3.43
CA VAL A 88 0.32 -5.16 4.40
C VAL A 88 -0.56 -4.53 5.48
N LEU A 89 -0.09 -3.44 6.10
CA LEU A 89 -0.81 -2.75 7.17
C LEU A 89 -2.19 -2.23 6.71
N VAL A 90 -2.25 -1.62 5.53
CA VAL A 90 -3.50 -1.14 4.92
C VAL A 90 -4.42 -2.30 4.54
N SER A 91 -3.87 -3.41 4.03
CA SER A 91 -4.62 -4.63 3.71
C SER A 91 -5.25 -5.27 4.95
N LEU A 92 -4.55 -5.31 6.09
CA LEU A 92 -5.10 -5.77 7.36
C LEU A 92 -6.22 -4.85 7.87
N HIS A 93 -6.05 -3.53 7.71
CA HIS A 93 -7.10 -2.58 7.98
C HIS A 93 -8.34 -2.88 7.14
N PHE A 94 -8.18 -2.94 5.81
CA PHE A 94 -9.27 -3.19 4.88
C PHE A 94 -9.98 -4.52 5.17
N ALA A 95 -9.23 -5.61 5.37
CA ALA A 95 -9.78 -6.91 5.75
C ALA A 95 -10.59 -6.84 7.05
N SER A 96 -10.11 -6.11 8.05
CA SER A 96 -10.83 -5.91 9.32
C SER A 96 -12.08 -5.03 9.20
N GLN A 97 -12.20 -4.22 8.14
CA GLN A 97 -13.39 -3.40 7.87
C GLN A 97 -14.47 -4.22 7.17
N ILE A 98 -14.10 -4.99 6.16
CA ILE A 98 -15.05 -5.83 5.41
C ILE A 98 -15.51 -7.07 6.17
N SER A 99 -14.79 -7.49 7.21
CA SER A 99 -15.19 -8.60 8.09
C SER A 99 -16.13 -8.19 9.24
N ARG A 100 -16.55 -6.93 9.31
CA ARG A 100 -17.50 -6.47 10.32
C ARG A 100 -18.88 -7.09 10.09
N SER A 101 -19.65 -7.23 11.18
CA SER A 101 -21.03 -7.70 11.11
C SER A 101 -21.87 -6.76 10.23
N PRO A 102 -22.98 -7.24 9.62
CA PRO A 102 -23.89 -6.39 8.85
C PRO A 102 -24.40 -5.17 9.65
N THR A 103 -24.59 -5.32 10.96
CA THR A 103 -25.03 -4.25 11.87
C THR A 103 -23.98 -3.17 12.15
N SER A 104 -22.71 -3.42 11.81
CA SER A 104 -21.59 -2.50 12.03
C SER A 104 -20.73 -2.30 10.77
N TYR A 105 -21.31 -2.62 9.60
CA TYR A 105 -20.63 -2.58 8.32
C TYR A 105 -20.32 -1.13 7.91
N PRO A 106 -19.07 -0.81 7.54
CA PRO A 106 -18.70 0.55 7.21
C PRO A 106 -19.21 0.93 5.81
N GLN A 107 -19.45 2.22 5.59
CA GLN A 107 -19.59 2.74 4.23
C GLN A 107 -18.23 2.68 3.53
N LEU A 108 -18.08 1.76 2.58
CA LEU A 108 -16.80 1.50 1.94
C LEU A 108 -16.29 2.68 1.09
N GLY A 109 -17.20 3.36 0.37
CA GLY A 109 -16.98 4.59 -0.40
C GLY A 109 -15.54 4.83 -0.85
N THR A 110 -14.93 5.88 -0.30
CA THR A 110 -13.56 6.31 -0.60
C THR A 110 -12.48 5.34 -0.10
N GLY A 111 -12.76 4.53 0.92
CA GLY A 111 -11.85 3.52 1.44
C GLY A 111 -11.60 2.36 0.47
N LEU A 112 -12.64 1.89 -0.22
CA LEU A 112 -12.51 0.89 -1.28
C LEU A 112 -11.75 1.45 -2.49
N ALA A 113 -12.08 2.67 -2.92
CA ALA A 113 -11.37 3.34 -4.02
C ALA A 113 -9.87 3.48 -3.72
N LEU A 114 -9.53 3.87 -2.48
CA LEU A 114 -8.15 3.97 -2.02
C LEU A 114 -7.44 2.62 -2.03
N TYR A 115 -8.12 1.55 -1.58
CA TYR A 115 -7.53 0.22 -1.57
C TYR A 115 -7.27 -0.32 -2.99
N ILE A 116 -8.17 -0.07 -3.94
CA ILE A 116 -7.96 -0.40 -5.36
C ILE A 116 -6.72 0.31 -5.90
N ILE A 117 -6.57 1.61 -5.62
CA ILE A 117 -5.39 2.38 -6.04
C ILE A 117 -4.11 1.82 -5.41
N MET A 118 -4.14 1.43 -4.14
CA MET A 118 -3.00 0.79 -3.47
C MET A 118 -2.59 -0.51 -4.16
N ILE A 119 -3.54 -1.37 -4.55
CA ILE A 119 -3.25 -2.59 -5.31
C ILE A 119 -2.63 -2.24 -6.66
N LEU A 120 -3.19 -1.27 -7.38
CA LEU A 120 -2.65 -0.83 -8.67
C LEU A 120 -1.25 -0.22 -8.54
N LEU A 121 -0.95 0.52 -7.46
CA LEU A 121 0.37 1.05 -7.17
C LEU A 121 1.39 -0.06 -6.94
N VAL A 122 1.04 -1.07 -6.15
CA VAL A 122 1.90 -2.26 -5.93
C VAL A 122 2.11 -3.00 -7.24
N ALA A 123 1.05 -3.28 -8.00
CA ALA A 123 1.12 -4.00 -9.27
C ALA A 123 1.99 -3.26 -10.31
N THR A 124 1.77 -1.96 -10.49
CA THR A 124 2.56 -1.14 -11.43
C THR A 124 4.01 -0.96 -10.96
N GLY A 125 4.23 -0.85 -9.64
CA GLY A 125 5.56 -0.83 -9.05
C GLY A 125 6.34 -2.13 -9.31
N PHE A 126 5.69 -3.29 -9.16
CA PHE A 126 6.26 -4.59 -9.50
C PHE A 126 6.56 -4.71 -10.98
N ALA A 127 5.60 -4.37 -11.84
CA ALA A 127 5.75 -4.43 -13.28
C ALA A 127 6.95 -3.61 -13.76
N HIS A 128 7.09 -2.38 -13.23
CA HIS A 128 8.19 -1.49 -13.53
C HIS A 128 9.53 -1.98 -12.95
N ARG A 129 9.57 -2.40 -11.68
CA ARG A 129 10.81 -2.84 -11.02
C ARG A 129 11.37 -4.11 -11.63
N PHE A 130 10.53 -5.13 -11.78
CA PHE A 130 10.96 -6.45 -12.20
C PHE A 130 10.80 -6.69 -13.70
N LYS A 131 10.42 -5.65 -14.46
CA LYS A 131 10.21 -5.69 -15.91
C LYS A 131 9.26 -6.82 -16.33
N LEU A 132 8.16 -7.00 -15.59
CA LEU A 132 7.24 -8.13 -15.78
C LEU A 132 6.48 -8.06 -17.12
N ILE A 133 6.28 -6.85 -17.64
CA ILE A 133 5.56 -6.61 -18.90
C ILE A 133 6.51 -5.91 -19.88
N PRO A 134 7.38 -6.64 -20.59
CA PRO A 134 8.42 -6.06 -21.45
C PRO A 134 7.85 -5.33 -22.67
N LEU A 135 6.62 -5.65 -23.07
CA LEU A 135 5.92 -5.02 -24.20
C LEU A 135 5.54 -3.55 -23.93
N ILE A 136 5.38 -3.17 -22.66
CA ILE A 136 5.03 -1.79 -22.30
C ILE A 136 6.32 -1.02 -22.03
N LYS A 137 6.48 0.12 -22.70
CA LYS A 137 7.62 1.03 -22.49
C LYS A 137 7.74 1.42 -21.01
N SER A 138 8.95 1.40 -20.47
CA SER A 138 9.23 1.78 -19.08
C SER A 138 8.73 3.21 -18.75
N GLN A 139 8.78 4.13 -19.73
CA GLN A 139 8.23 5.48 -19.58
C GLN A 139 6.72 5.47 -19.32
N THR A 140 5.96 4.64 -20.05
CA THR A 140 4.52 4.50 -19.87
C THR A 140 4.19 3.88 -18.50
N GLN A 141 4.91 2.84 -18.09
CA GLN A 141 4.73 2.24 -16.77
C GLN A 141 5.01 3.26 -15.66
N ARG A 142 6.08 4.05 -15.79
CA ARG A 142 6.41 5.13 -14.86
C ARG A 142 5.33 6.20 -14.83
N PHE A 143 4.81 6.60 -15.99
CA PHE A 143 3.74 7.59 -16.08
C PHE A 143 2.48 7.12 -15.34
N ILE A 144 2.03 5.89 -15.59
CA ILE A 144 0.88 5.29 -14.91
C ILE A 144 1.12 5.22 -13.40
N HIS A 145 2.28 4.74 -12.97
CA HIS A 145 2.59 4.60 -11.53
C HIS A 145 2.60 5.97 -10.81
N VAL A 146 3.17 7.00 -11.43
CA VAL A 146 3.15 8.36 -10.88
C VAL A 146 1.74 8.95 -10.89
N GLY A 147 0.95 8.72 -11.95
CA GLY A 147 -0.45 9.13 -12.00
C GLY A 147 -1.29 8.50 -10.89
N LEU A 148 -1.15 7.20 -10.66
CA LEU A 148 -1.78 6.49 -9.55
C LEU A 148 -1.34 7.03 -8.18
N THR A 149 -0.08 7.45 -8.05
CA THR A 149 0.44 8.04 -6.82
C THR A 149 -0.25 9.38 -6.53
N PHE A 150 -0.47 10.20 -7.57
CA PHE A 150 -1.22 11.43 -7.43
C PHE A 150 -2.69 11.18 -7.04
N SER A 151 -3.34 10.20 -7.69
CA SER A 151 -4.70 9.79 -7.32
C SER A 151 -4.80 9.28 -5.88
N PHE A 152 -3.78 8.54 -5.41
CA PHE A 152 -3.69 8.11 -4.01
C PHE A 152 -3.72 9.32 -3.07
N TYR A 153 -2.90 10.36 -3.32
CA TYR A 153 -2.86 11.56 -2.49
C TYR A 153 -4.18 12.34 -2.45
N LEU A 154 -4.87 12.44 -3.58
CA LEU A 154 -6.18 13.08 -3.62
C LEU A 154 -7.21 12.29 -2.82
N ILE A 155 -7.31 10.99 -3.06
CA ILE A 155 -8.35 10.14 -2.47
C ILE A 155 -8.10 9.93 -0.97
N ILE A 156 -6.85 9.79 -0.52
CA ILE A 156 -6.56 9.72 0.93
C ILE A 156 -6.97 11.01 1.64
N GLY A 157 -6.75 12.18 1.01
CA GLY A 157 -7.20 13.47 1.56
C GLY A 157 -8.71 13.49 1.76
N ILE A 158 -9.48 13.14 0.71
CA ILE A 158 -10.95 13.05 0.78
C ILE A 158 -11.38 12.02 1.82
N HIS A 159 -10.74 10.85 1.86
CA HIS A 159 -11.06 9.78 2.79
C HIS A 159 -10.88 10.21 4.25
N ILE A 160 -9.80 10.94 4.56
CA ILE A 160 -9.55 11.49 5.89
C ILE A 160 -10.60 12.56 6.24
N LEU A 161 -10.89 13.49 5.32
CA LEU A 161 -11.89 14.53 5.58
C LEU A 161 -13.28 13.96 5.86
N HIS A 162 -13.70 12.97 5.08
CA HIS A 162 -14.95 12.24 5.31
C HIS A 162 -14.92 11.45 6.62
N GLY A 163 -13.80 10.78 6.93
CA GLY A 163 -13.62 10.05 8.19
C GLY A 163 -13.63 10.93 9.44
N LEU A 164 -13.32 12.22 9.30
CA LEU A 164 -13.38 13.23 10.36
C LEU A 164 -14.70 14.03 10.37
N ASN A 165 -15.63 13.72 9.47
CA ASN A 165 -16.91 14.41 9.28
C ASN A 165 -16.77 15.90 8.91
N PHE A 166 -15.71 16.27 8.19
CA PHE A 166 -15.60 17.63 7.62
C PHE A 166 -16.41 17.79 6.31
N ILE A 167 -16.61 16.69 5.58
CA ILE A 167 -17.40 16.59 4.35
C ILE A 167 -18.16 15.27 4.32
#